data_AF-A0A7C8HYF6-F1
#
_entry.id   AF-A0A7C8HYF6-F1
#
_cell.length_a   1.000
_cell.length_b   1.000
_cell.length_c   1.000
_cell.angle_alpha   90.00
_cell.angle_beta   90.00
_cell.angle_gamma   90.00
#
_symmetry.space_group_name_H-M   'P 1'
#
loop_
_entity.id
_entity.type
_entity.pdbx_description
1 polymer ?
#
loop_
_entity_poly.entity_id
_entity_poly.type
_entity_poly.pdbx_seq_one_letter_code
_entity_poly.pdbx_strand_id
1 'polypeptide(L)'
;MFAKLVLIPPRFPIHEAPDDAAKKVIEDTLPIIHHGPAPFKWVEDDGTSLIGCYAPLSCTTGHWTQQFFELAKLCYSPMGAKPRSRELAILGLCSIVNAPYMVYCHRAIGTKLGLTAEQYDEGLAGQVPRDLNEEESMA
;
A
#
# COMPACT_ATOMS: atom_id res chain seq x y z
N MET A 1 26.30 26.99 -14.05
CA MET A 1 25.09 26.76 -14.86
C MET A 1 24.32 25.64 -14.17
N PHE A 2 23.37 25.98 -13.30
CA PHE A 2 22.58 24.98 -12.57
C PHE A 2 21.49 24.45 -13.51
N ALA A 3 21.45 23.14 -13.71
CA ALA A 3 20.36 22.50 -14.41
C ALA A 3 19.07 22.79 -13.61
N LYS A 4 18.10 23.48 -14.21
CA LYS A 4 16.75 23.53 -13.66
C LYS A 4 16.26 22.09 -13.62
N LEU A 5 16.11 21.53 -12.42
CA LEU A 5 15.29 20.33 -12.26
C LEU A 5 13.92 20.67 -12.85
N VAL A 6 13.54 19.99 -13.92
CA VAL A 6 12.19 20.04 -14.43
C VAL A 6 11.36 19.28 -13.40
N LEU A 7 10.64 20.00 -12.55
CA LEU A 7 9.62 19.41 -11.71
C LEU A 7 8.52 18.90 -12.65
N ILE A 8 8.45 17.57 -12.79
CA ILE A 8 7.35 16.93 -13.50
C ILE A 8 6.12 17.09 -12.58
N PRO A 9 5.05 17.76 -13.02
CA PRO A 9 3.86 17.93 -12.19
C PRO A 9 3.24 16.56 -11.87
N PRO A 10 2.56 16.43 -10.71
CA PRO A 10 1.92 15.17 -10.34
C PRO A 10 0.85 14.80 -11.36
N ARG A 11 0.70 13.50 -11.63
CA ARG A 11 -0.29 12.98 -12.58
C ARG A 11 -1.73 13.13 -12.08
N PHE A 12 -1.91 13.14 -10.77
CA PHE A 12 -3.20 13.26 -10.09
C PHE A 12 -3.11 14.33 -8.99
N PRO A 13 -3.05 15.61 -9.37
CA PRO A 13 -2.99 16.69 -8.38
C PRO A 13 -4.30 16.77 -7.59
N ILE A 14 -4.20 16.95 -6.27
CA ILE A 14 -5.37 17.00 -5.37
C ILE A 14 -6.31 18.16 -5.73
N HIS A 15 -5.79 19.29 -6.22
CA HIS A 15 -6.61 20.44 -6.58
C HIS A 15 -7.51 20.22 -7.82
N GLU A 16 -7.28 19.15 -8.59
CA GLU A 16 -8.15 18.73 -9.69
C GLU A 16 -9.21 17.70 -9.25
N ALA A 17 -9.22 17.29 -7.98
CA ALA A 17 -10.26 16.42 -7.43
C ALA A 17 -11.64 17.11 -7.47
N PRO A 18 -12.74 16.35 -7.63
CA PRO A 18 -14.08 16.92 -7.66
C PRO A 18 -14.47 17.56 -6.31
N ASP A 19 -13.99 16.99 -5.21
CA ASP A 19 -14.15 17.45 -3.84
C ASP A 19 -13.09 16.79 -2.92
N ASP A 20 -13.10 17.15 -1.63
CA ASP A 20 -12.19 16.57 -0.62
C ASP A 20 -12.71 15.24 -0.03
N ALA A 21 -13.87 14.74 -0.43
CA ALA A 21 -14.52 13.61 0.25
C ALA A 21 -13.72 12.32 0.10
N ALA A 22 -13.17 12.04 -1.09
CA ALA A 22 -12.32 10.88 -1.32
C ALA A 22 -11.04 10.91 -0.47
N LYS A 23 -10.36 12.06 -0.41
CA LYS A 23 -9.18 12.27 0.43
C LYS A 23 -9.50 12.05 1.90
N LYS A 24 -10.63 12.57 2.38
CA LYS A 24 -11.07 12.37 3.76
C LYS A 24 -11.32 10.89 4.09
N VAL A 25 -11.91 10.12 3.18
CA VAL A 25 -12.09 8.67 3.37
C VAL A 25 -10.74 7.95 3.52
N ILE A 26 -9.73 8.33 2.72
CA ILE A 26 -8.37 7.77 2.82
C ILE A 26 -7.76 8.10 4.20
N GLU A 27 -7.80 9.38 4.58
CA GLU A 27 -7.28 9.89 5.85
C GLU A 27 -7.90 9.20 7.07
N ASP A 28 -9.22 9.02 7.06
CA ASP A 28 -9.94 8.41 8.17
C ASP A 28 -9.71 6.89 8.22
N THR A 29 -9.51 6.24 7.07
CA THR A 29 -9.45 4.77 6.99
C THR A 29 -8.06 4.17 7.21
N LEU A 30 -6.99 4.80 6.71
CA LEU A 30 -5.64 4.24 6.84
C LEU A 30 -5.24 3.96 8.30
N PRO A 31 -5.51 4.86 9.26
CA PRO A 31 -5.18 4.59 10.66
C PRO A 31 -5.93 3.39 11.25
N ILE A 32 -7.16 3.15 10.78
CA ILE A 32 -8.00 2.04 11.23
C ILE A 32 -7.42 0.71 10.74
N ILE A 33 -7.12 0.61 9.44
CA ILE A 33 -6.58 -0.61 8.82
C ILE A 33 -5.22 -0.98 9.42
N HIS A 34 -4.37 0.01 9.70
CA HIS A 34 -3.02 -0.23 10.18
C HIS A 34 -2.90 -0.25 11.71
N HIS A 35 -4.00 -0.08 12.45
CA HIS A 35 -4.01 0.04 13.91
C HIS A 35 -3.02 1.10 14.41
N GLY A 36 -3.12 2.31 13.86
CA GLY A 36 -2.15 3.40 14.04
C GLY A 36 -1.74 4.01 12.69
N PRO A 37 -0.80 4.97 12.66
CA PRO A 37 -0.38 5.60 11.41
C PRO A 37 0.14 4.55 10.41
N ALA A 38 -0.13 4.78 9.13
CA ALA A 38 0.40 3.94 8.06
C ALA A 38 1.93 3.90 8.14
N PRO A 39 2.57 2.72 8.03
CA PRO A 39 4.03 2.59 8.18
C PRO A 39 4.79 3.01 6.91
N PHE A 40 4.15 3.72 5.99
CA PHE A 40 4.68 4.14 4.71
C PHE A 40 4.15 5.53 4.35
N LYS A 41 4.90 6.25 3.50
CA LYS A 41 4.49 7.56 2.98
C LYS A 41 3.39 7.39 1.94
N TRP A 42 2.29 8.12 2.10
CA TRP A 42 1.12 8.07 1.19
C TRP A 42 0.65 9.45 0.70
N VAL A 43 1.30 10.52 1.16
CA VAL A 43 1.14 11.91 0.71
C VAL A 43 2.50 12.43 0.28
N GLU A 44 2.59 13.18 -0.82
CA GLU A 44 3.84 13.84 -1.22
C GLU A 44 4.29 14.89 -0.20
N ASP A 45 5.58 15.22 -0.20
CA ASP A 45 6.16 16.14 0.80
C ASP A 45 5.60 17.57 0.66
N ASP A 46 5.22 17.97 -0.55
CA ASP A 46 4.59 19.26 -0.83
C ASP A 46 3.07 19.25 -0.58
N GLY A 47 2.49 18.10 -0.26
CA GLY A 47 1.05 17.93 -0.04
C GLY A 47 0.18 18.13 -1.28
N THR A 48 0.77 18.21 -2.48
CA THR A 48 0.03 18.52 -3.72
C THR A 48 -0.60 17.29 -4.37
N SER A 49 -0.11 16.10 -4.02
CA SER A 49 -0.58 14.81 -4.51
C SER A 49 -0.53 13.75 -3.42
N LEU A 50 -1.42 12.77 -3.52
CA LEU A 50 -1.27 11.50 -2.80
C LEU A 50 -0.34 10.57 -3.60
N ILE A 51 0.08 9.46 -3.00
CA ILE A 51 1.02 8.51 -3.62
C ILE A 51 0.33 7.18 -3.94
N GLY A 52 0.70 6.56 -5.06
CA GLY A 52 0.26 5.22 -5.43
C GLY A 52 -1.22 5.15 -5.78
N CYS A 53 -1.94 4.18 -5.22
CA CYS A 53 -3.37 4.01 -5.48
C CYS A 53 -4.22 5.16 -4.92
N TYR A 54 -3.73 5.87 -3.90
CA TYR A 54 -4.47 6.97 -3.27
C TYR A 54 -4.60 8.17 -4.21
N ALA A 55 -3.61 8.42 -5.09
CA ALA A 55 -3.61 9.54 -6.02
C ALA A 55 -4.78 9.51 -7.04
N PRO A 56 -4.98 8.43 -7.82
CA PRO A 56 -6.15 8.34 -8.69
C PRO A 56 -7.45 8.24 -7.88
N LEU A 57 -7.45 7.60 -6.70
CA LEU A 57 -8.63 7.51 -5.85
C LEU A 57 -9.10 8.90 -5.38
N SER A 58 -8.20 9.82 -5.03
CA SER A 58 -8.57 11.20 -4.66
C SER A 58 -9.25 11.97 -5.80
N CYS A 59 -9.04 11.58 -7.06
CA CYS A 59 -9.74 12.18 -8.20
C CYS A 59 -11.09 11.50 -8.52
N THR A 60 -11.56 10.58 -7.67
CA THR A 60 -12.89 9.97 -7.75
C THR A 60 -13.85 10.60 -6.73
N THR A 61 -15.11 10.14 -6.67
CA THR A 61 -16.04 10.59 -5.62
C THR A 61 -15.79 9.83 -4.31
N GLY A 62 -16.19 10.44 -3.19
CA GLY A 62 -16.10 9.81 -1.87
C GLY A 62 -16.76 8.41 -1.80
N HIS A 63 -17.84 8.19 -2.55
CA HIS A 63 -18.52 6.89 -2.57
C HIS A 63 -17.66 5.78 -3.20
N TRP A 64 -17.00 6.05 -4.34
CA TRP A 64 -16.10 5.08 -4.97
C TRP A 64 -14.93 4.72 -4.07
N THR A 65 -14.32 5.74 -3.45
CA THR A 65 -13.21 5.54 -2.51
C THR A 65 -13.66 4.76 -1.28
N GLN A 66 -14.86 5.03 -0.74
CA GLN A 66 -15.42 4.25 0.37
C GLN A 66 -15.53 2.76 0.02
N GLN A 67 -16.10 2.42 -1.15
CA GLN A 67 -16.27 1.02 -1.56
C GLN A 67 -14.92 0.30 -1.74
N PHE A 68 -13.91 0.99 -2.28
CA PHE A 68 -12.55 0.46 -2.35
C PHE A 68 -12.02 0.08 -0.96
N PHE A 69 -12.20 0.95 0.03
CA PHE A 69 -11.74 0.69 1.38
C PHE A 69 -12.60 -0.32 2.15
N GLU A 70 -13.89 -0.46 1.86
CA GLU A 70 -14.70 -1.53 2.45
C GLU A 70 -14.20 -2.91 2.01
N LEU A 71 -13.85 -3.07 0.72
CA LEU A 71 -13.19 -4.29 0.26
C LEU A 71 -11.84 -4.50 0.96
N ALA A 72 -11.02 -3.44 1.06
CA ALA A 72 -9.74 -3.53 1.75
C ALA A 72 -9.93 -3.99 3.21
N LYS A 73 -10.84 -3.37 3.98
CA LYS A 73 -11.14 -3.75 5.37
C LYS A 73 -11.51 -5.23 5.50
N LEU A 74 -12.27 -5.79 4.55
CA LEU A 74 -12.61 -7.22 4.55
C LEU A 74 -11.36 -8.10 4.41
N CYS A 75 -10.40 -7.73 3.56
CA CYS A 75 -9.12 -8.44 3.45
C CYS A 75 -8.27 -8.37 4.72
N TYR A 76 -8.48 -7.33 5.54
CA TYR A 76 -7.81 -7.15 6.84
C TYR A 76 -8.62 -7.69 8.03
N SER A 77 -9.81 -8.24 7.79
CA SER A 77 -10.67 -8.80 8.83
C SER A 77 -10.02 -10.01 9.51
N PRO A 78 -10.19 -10.20 10.83
CA PRO A 78 -9.73 -11.39 11.54
C PRO A 78 -10.44 -12.68 11.08
N MET A 79 -11.53 -12.57 10.31
CA MET A 79 -12.19 -13.72 9.70
C MET A 79 -11.48 -14.23 8.43
N GLY A 80 -10.54 -13.45 7.88
CA GLY A 80 -9.78 -13.79 6.68
C GLY A 80 -8.43 -14.45 6.97
N ALA A 81 -7.50 -14.29 6.03
CA ALA A 81 -6.14 -14.79 6.19
C ALA A 81 -5.43 -14.10 7.37
N LYS A 82 -4.61 -14.86 8.10
CA LYS A 82 -3.76 -14.30 9.15
C LYS A 82 -2.90 -13.18 8.57
N PRO A 83 -2.62 -12.09 9.32
CA PRO A 83 -1.90 -10.94 8.79
C PRO A 83 -0.59 -11.31 8.08
N ARG A 84 0.23 -12.18 8.69
CA ARG A 84 1.52 -12.57 8.14
C ARG A 84 1.39 -13.41 6.86
N SER A 85 0.45 -14.37 6.82
CA SER A 85 0.14 -15.13 5.61
C SER A 85 -0.38 -14.24 4.48
N ARG A 86 -1.20 -13.23 4.79
CA ARG A 86 -1.66 -12.25 3.80
C ARG A 86 -0.49 -11.48 3.19
N GLU A 87 0.47 -11.02 3.99
CA GLU A 87 1.64 -10.32 3.44
C GLU A 87 2.53 -11.23 2.60
N LEU A 88 2.68 -12.51 2.95
CA LEU A 88 3.40 -13.49 2.13
C LEU A 88 2.72 -13.70 0.77
N ALA A 89 1.38 -13.84 0.75
CA ALA A 89 0.62 -13.93 -0.50
C ALA A 89 0.77 -12.67 -1.36
N ILE A 90 0.75 -11.47 -0.74
CA ILE A 90 0.98 -10.20 -1.43
C ILE A 90 2.41 -10.11 -1.97
N LEU A 91 3.40 -10.64 -1.26
CA LEU A 91 4.78 -10.72 -1.75
C LEU A 91 4.89 -11.61 -2.99
N GLY A 92 4.26 -12.78 -2.96
CA GLY A 92 4.15 -13.66 -4.12
C GLY A 92 3.55 -12.93 -5.33
N LEU A 93 2.47 -12.17 -5.13
CA LEU A 93 1.88 -11.34 -6.19
C LEU A 93 2.87 -10.27 -6.69
N CYS A 94 3.54 -9.56 -5.79
CA CYS A 94 4.53 -8.53 -6.12
C CYS A 94 5.77 -9.08 -6.85
N SER A 95 6.09 -10.38 -6.71
CA SER A 95 7.19 -11.01 -7.45
C SER A 95 6.92 -11.09 -8.96
N ILE A 96 5.65 -11.05 -9.35
CA ILE A 96 5.20 -11.14 -10.75
C ILE A 96 4.75 -9.77 -11.24
N VAL A 97 4.07 -9.01 -10.39
CA VAL A 97 3.53 -7.68 -10.72
C VAL A 97 4.58 -6.62 -10.44
N ASN A 98 5.08 -5.97 -11.49
CA ASN A 98 6.00 -4.84 -11.36
C ASN A 98 5.29 -3.58 -10.81
N ALA A 99 5.01 -3.58 -9.50
CA ALA A 99 4.35 -2.50 -8.77
C ALA A 99 5.24 -1.98 -7.63
N PRO A 100 6.23 -1.11 -7.92
CA PRO A 100 7.23 -0.67 -6.94
C PRO A 100 6.64 -0.03 -5.68
N TYR A 101 5.54 0.71 -5.82
CA TYR A 101 4.89 1.32 -4.66
C TYR A 101 4.20 0.28 -3.75
N MET A 102 3.61 -0.77 -4.31
CA MET A 102 3.08 -1.88 -3.50
C MET A 102 4.21 -2.56 -2.73
N VAL A 103 5.33 -2.84 -3.41
CA VAL A 103 6.53 -3.39 -2.76
C VAL A 103 6.96 -2.49 -1.59
N TYR A 104 7.11 -1.19 -1.82
CA TYR A 104 7.47 -0.24 -0.75
C TYR A 104 6.52 -0.32 0.46
N CYS A 105 5.20 -0.25 0.24
CA CYS A 105 4.22 -0.29 1.34
C CYS A 105 4.24 -1.63 2.08
N HIS A 106 4.22 -2.74 1.35
CA HIS A 106 4.13 -4.08 1.93
C HIS A 106 5.45 -4.55 2.56
N ARG A 107 6.60 -3.94 2.22
CA ARG A 107 7.83 -4.12 3.01
C ARG A 107 7.67 -3.58 4.42
N ALA A 108 7.15 -2.36 4.56
CA ALA A 108 6.94 -1.76 5.87
C ALA A 108 5.90 -2.52 6.70
N ILE A 109 4.82 -3.00 6.07
CA ILE A 109 3.81 -3.84 6.74
C ILE A 109 4.41 -5.19 7.14
N GLY A 110 5.13 -5.85 6.23
CA GLY A 110 5.79 -7.13 6.48
C GLY A 110 6.76 -7.06 7.66
N THR A 111 7.58 -6.01 7.75
CA THR A 111 8.47 -5.78 8.90
C THR A 111 7.69 -5.64 10.21
N LYS A 112 6.56 -4.92 10.21
CA LYS A 112 5.68 -4.81 11.40
C LYS A 112 5.13 -6.18 11.84
N LEU A 113 5.00 -7.13 10.92
CA LEU A 113 4.55 -8.51 11.16
C LEU A 113 5.72 -9.50 11.34
N GLY A 114 6.94 -8.99 11.52
CA GLY A 114 8.12 -9.78 11.81
C GLY A 114 8.72 -10.52 10.62
N LEU A 115 8.39 -10.16 9.36
CA LEU A 115 9.12 -10.69 8.20
C LEU A 115 10.53 -10.10 8.21
N THR A 116 11.53 -10.95 8.02
CA THR A 116 12.91 -10.48 7.91
C THR A 116 13.16 -9.86 6.54
N ALA A 117 14.26 -9.12 6.41
CA ALA A 117 14.66 -8.55 5.12
C ALA A 117 14.93 -9.68 4.11
N GLU A 118 15.55 -10.77 4.55
CA GLU A 118 15.86 -11.94 3.72
C GLU A 118 14.58 -12.62 3.24
N GLN A 119 13.60 -12.85 4.13
CA GLN A 119 12.32 -13.44 3.75
C GLN A 119 11.58 -12.59 2.73
N TYR A 120 11.68 -11.27 2.87
CA TYR A 120 11.09 -10.33 1.94
C TYR A 120 11.76 -10.37 0.56
N ASP A 121 13.09 -10.38 0.53
CA ASP A 121 13.88 -10.41 -0.71
C ASP A 121 13.70 -11.75 -1.45
N GLU A 122 13.64 -12.86 -0.74
CA GLU A 122 13.31 -14.18 -1.29
C GLU A 122 11.91 -14.19 -1.92
N GLY A 123 10.92 -13.70 -1.18
CA GLY A 123 9.53 -13.59 -1.66
C GLY A 123 9.42 -12.74 -2.94
N LEU A 124 10.08 -11.58 -2.97
CA LEU A 124 10.11 -10.73 -4.17
C LEU A 124 10.85 -11.36 -5.35
N ALA A 125 11.83 -12.24 -5.09
CA ALA A 125 12.51 -12.99 -6.13
C ALA A 125 11.66 -14.16 -6.67
N GLY A 126 10.42 -14.32 -6.19
CA GLY A 126 9.51 -15.40 -6.58
C GLY A 126 9.85 -16.73 -5.92
N GLN A 127 10.59 -16.71 -4.81
CA GLN A 127 10.94 -17.90 -4.04
C GLN A 127 10.06 -17.98 -2.79
N VAL A 128 9.74 -19.20 -2.35
CA VAL A 128 9.13 -19.40 -1.03
C VAL A 128 10.17 -19.08 0.02
N PRO A 129 9.94 -18.11 0.92
CA PRO A 129 10.92 -17.73 1.92
C PRO A 129 11.28 -18.89 2.86
N ARG A 130 12.53 -18.91 3.32
CA ARG A 130 13.01 -19.91 4.29
C ARG A 130 12.48 -19.63 5.70
N ASP A 131 12.54 -20.67 6.53
CA ASP A 131 12.16 -20.66 7.95
C ASP A 131 10.69 -20.27 8.22
N LEU A 132 9.83 -20.44 7.22
CA LEU A 132 8.38 -20.37 7.36
C LEU A 132 7.83 -21.70 7.91
N ASN A 133 6.71 -21.63 8.63
CA ASN A 133 5.95 -22.84 8.93
C ASN A 133 5.18 -23.33 7.70
N GLU A 134 4.57 -24.52 7.78
CA GLU A 134 3.85 -25.13 6.66
C GLU A 134 2.70 -24.25 6.14
N GLU A 135 1.90 -23.66 7.04
CA GLU A 135 0.78 -22.79 6.66
C GLU A 135 1.27 -21.51 5.94
N GLU A 136 2.35 -20.92 6.43
CA GLU A 136 2.97 -19.73 5.82
C GLU A 136 3.62 -20.03 4.47
N SER A 137 4.20 -21.22 4.29
CA SER A 137 4.85 -21.63 3.04
C SER A 137 3.85 -21.88 1.91
N MET A 138 2.56 -22.06 2.25
CA MET A 138 1.46 -22.32 1.32
C MET A 138 0.61 -21.08 1.01
N ALA A 139 0.92 -19.93 1.63
CA ALA A 139 0.24 -18.66 1.41
C ALA A 139 0.60 -18.05 0.04
#